data_AF-A0A7J4UQJ0-F1
#
_entry.id   AF-A0A7J4UQJ0-F1
#
_cell.length_a   1.000
_cell.length_b   1.000
_cell.length_c   1.000
_cell.angle_alpha   90.00
_cell.angle_beta   90.00
_cell.angle_gamma   90.00
#
_symmetry.space_group_name_H-M   'P 1'
#
loop_
_entity.id
_entity.type
_entity.pdbx_description
1 polymer ?
#
loop_
_entity_poly.entity_id
_entity_poly.type
_entity_poly.pdbx_seq_one_letter_code
_entity_poly.pdbx_strand_id
1 'polypeptide(L)'
;ELIEEAAKSTLNGLLFTFCYAYPLDTNFVKLLKRKVEKHGGKFYLVQLTCEKESLFKRIKSADRENFGKLKSKNRLKKILTEYDLFSPVPKLQSLQIDNTKKSAKRVARMIQSHYKLK
;
A
#
# COMPACT_ATOMS: atom_id res chain seq x y z
N GLU A 1 5.94 -19.18 -1.43
CA GLU A 1 5.02 -18.06 -1.76
C GLU A 1 5.79 -16.96 -2.48
N LEU A 2 5.18 -16.32 -3.49
CA LEU A 2 5.81 -15.40 -4.45
C LEU A 2 6.81 -14.40 -3.85
N ILE A 3 6.45 -13.73 -2.74
CA ILE A 3 7.28 -12.70 -2.11
C ILE A 3 8.56 -13.30 -1.50
N GLU A 4 8.45 -14.48 -0.90
CA GLU A 4 9.61 -15.18 -0.33
C GLU A 4 10.52 -15.73 -1.42
N GLU A 5 9.96 -16.24 -2.51
CA GLU A 5 10.76 -16.69 -3.66
C GLU A 5 11.47 -15.52 -4.34
N ALA A 6 10.83 -14.35 -4.44
CA ALA A 6 11.49 -13.14 -4.92
C ALA A 6 12.69 -12.76 -4.04
N ALA A 7 12.57 -12.91 -2.71
CA ALA A 7 13.65 -12.61 -1.77
C ALA A 7 14.85 -13.59 -1.88
N LYS A 8 14.65 -14.81 -2.39
CA LYS A 8 15.71 -15.79 -2.65
C LYS A 8 16.34 -15.65 -4.05
N SER A 9 15.67 -14.94 -4.93
CA SER A 9 16.06 -14.81 -6.33
C SER A 9 17.12 -13.73 -6.56
N THR A 10 17.57 -13.59 -7.80
CA THR A 10 18.45 -12.50 -8.25
C THR A 10 17.69 -11.22 -8.65
N LEU A 11 16.39 -11.12 -8.34
CA LEU A 11 15.61 -9.93 -8.63
C LEU A 11 16.11 -8.73 -7.81
N ASN A 12 16.21 -7.57 -8.46
CA ASN A 12 16.63 -6.33 -7.80
C ASN A 12 15.60 -5.80 -6.79
N GLY A 13 14.34 -6.24 -6.89
CA GLY A 13 13.28 -5.87 -5.97
C GLY A 13 11.90 -6.32 -6.43
N LEU A 14 10.94 -6.24 -5.52
CA LEU A 14 9.53 -6.54 -5.76
C LEU A 14 8.67 -5.42 -5.18
N LEU A 15 7.76 -4.86 -5.98
CA LEU A 15 6.69 -3.99 -5.50
C LEU A 15 5.44 -4.81 -5.24
N PHE A 16 4.98 -4.81 -3.99
CA PHE A 16 3.72 -5.44 -3.60
C PHE A 16 2.78 -4.37 -3.04
N THR A 17 1.57 -4.30 -3.56
CA THR A 17 0.56 -3.31 -3.15
C THR A 17 -0.75 -3.99 -2.81
N PHE A 18 -1.35 -3.61 -1.69
CA PHE A 18 -2.68 -4.06 -1.30
C PHE A 18 -3.33 -3.01 -0.39
N CYS A 19 -4.64 -3.12 -0.15
CA CYS A 19 -5.34 -2.28 0.81
C CYS A 19 -5.21 -2.89 2.21
N TYR A 20 -4.35 -2.32 3.04
CA TYR A 20 -4.15 -2.75 4.42
C TYR A 20 -5.33 -2.32 5.30
N ALA A 21 -5.90 -3.27 6.04
CA ALA A 21 -6.89 -3.04 7.08
C ALA A 21 -6.30 -3.33 8.46
N TYR A 22 -6.23 -2.31 9.30
CA TYR A 22 -5.85 -2.45 10.70
C TYR A 22 -7.03 -2.98 11.53
N PRO A 23 -6.80 -3.89 12.50
CA PRO A 23 -5.58 -4.66 12.74
C PRO A 23 -5.47 -5.93 11.90
N LEU A 24 -6.50 -6.29 11.13
CA LEU A 24 -6.68 -7.56 10.44
C LEU A 24 -5.43 -8.05 9.70
N ASP A 25 -4.78 -7.17 8.94
CA ASP A 25 -3.65 -7.53 8.07
C ASP A 25 -2.29 -7.40 8.75
N THR A 26 -2.24 -6.97 10.02
CA THR A 26 -0.98 -6.67 10.73
C THR A 26 -0.06 -7.89 10.80
N ASN A 27 -0.64 -9.06 11.09
CA ASN A 27 0.12 -10.29 11.21
C ASN A 27 0.64 -10.76 9.84
N PHE A 28 -0.13 -10.53 8.77
CA PHE A 28 0.30 -10.82 7.41
C PHE A 28 1.51 -9.97 7.01
N VAL A 29 1.45 -8.65 7.23
CA VAL A 29 2.59 -7.77 6.93
C VAL A 29 3.84 -8.14 7.74
N LYS A 30 3.68 -8.46 9.04
CA LYS A 30 4.79 -8.93 9.88
C LYS A 30 5.37 -10.25 9.37
N LEU A 31 4.52 -11.19 8.92
CA LEU A 31 4.97 -12.44 8.31
C LEU A 31 5.80 -12.18 7.05
N LEU A 32 5.34 -11.32 6.16
CA LEU A 32 6.07 -10.95 4.94
C LEU A 32 7.44 -10.34 5.26
N LYS A 33 7.49 -9.38 6.20
CA LYS A 33 8.75 -8.78 6.67
C LYS A 33 9.73 -9.85 7.13
N ARG A 34 9.30 -10.75 8.02
CA ARG A 34 10.16 -11.84 8.52
C ARG A 34 10.65 -12.75 7.40
N LYS A 35 9.78 -13.12 6.45
CA LYS A 35 10.15 -13.98 5.31
C LYS A 35 11.20 -13.33 4.43
N VAL A 36 11.06 -12.05 4.13
CA VAL A 36 12.02 -11.29 3.31
C VAL A 36 13.36 -11.13 4.03
N GLU A 37 13.33 -10.70 5.30
CA GLU A 37 14.55 -10.43 6.07
C GLU A 37 15.32 -11.71 6.45
N LYS A 38 14.63 -12.85 6.57
CA LYS A 38 15.26 -14.17 6.77
C LYS A 38 16.23 -14.51 5.65
N HIS A 39 16.00 -14.05 4.42
CA HIS A 39 16.86 -14.28 3.26
C HIS A 39 17.79 -13.09 2.96
N GLY A 40 17.98 -12.18 3.92
CA GLY A 40 18.85 -11.00 3.78
C GLY A 40 18.26 -9.86 2.94
N GLY A 41 17.01 -10.00 2.48
CA GLY A 41 16.30 -8.95 1.76
C GLY A 41 15.94 -7.76 2.64
N LYS A 42 15.81 -6.57 2.05
CA LYS A 42 15.32 -5.36 2.74
C LYS A 42 13.81 -5.22 2.55
N PHE A 43 13.08 -4.97 3.65
CA PHE A 43 11.64 -4.80 3.62
C PHE A 43 11.25 -3.34 3.90
N TYR A 44 10.67 -2.67 2.91
CA TYR A 44 10.27 -1.26 2.98
C TYR A 44 8.75 -1.12 3.02
N LEU A 45 8.23 -0.34 3.97
CA LEU A 45 6.80 -0.10 4.12
C LEU A 45 6.44 1.33 3.71
N VAL A 46 5.53 1.45 2.76
CA VAL A 46 4.95 2.73 2.36
C VAL A 46 3.45 2.69 2.62
N GLN A 47 2.94 3.69 3.33
CA GLN A 47 1.51 3.93 3.46
C GLN A 47 1.12 5.13 2.63
N LEU A 48 0.17 4.95 1.72
CA LEU A 48 -0.41 6.03 0.92
C LEU A 48 -1.81 6.32 1.41
N THR A 49 -2.06 7.54 1.84
CA THR A 49 -3.38 8.02 2.27
C THR A 49 -3.85 9.17 1.40
N CYS A 50 -5.14 9.46 1.44
CA CYS A 50 -5.70 10.70 0.92
C CYS A 50 -7.02 11.04 1.63
N GLU A 51 -7.45 12.29 1.49
CA GLU A 51 -8.75 12.76 1.97
C GLU A 51 -9.89 11.86 1.45
N LYS A 52 -10.89 11.60 2.30
CA LYS A 52 -12.03 10.74 1.96
C LYS A 52 -12.80 11.27 0.75
N GLU A 53 -12.91 12.59 0.64
CA GLU A 53 -13.55 13.31 -0.46
C GLU A 53 -12.84 13.01 -1.79
N SER A 54 -11.51 12.90 -1.76
CA SER A 54 -10.71 12.53 -2.93
C SER A 54 -10.95 11.09 -3.35
N LEU A 55 -11.12 10.15 -2.41
CA LEU A 55 -11.52 8.77 -2.73
C LEU A 55 -12.88 8.74 -3.43
N PHE A 56 -13.87 9.48 -2.92
CA PHE A 56 -15.21 9.54 -3.49
C PHE A 56 -15.26 10.12 -4.91
N LYS A 57 -14.36 11.06 -5.24
CA LYS A 57 -14.20 11.58 -6.60
C LYS A 57 -13.57 10.52 -7.51
N ARG A 58 -12.50 9.87 -7.06
CA ARG A 58 -11.75 8.86 -7.83
C ARG A 58 -12.57 7.62 -8.18
N ILE A 59 -13.48 7.17 -7.32
CA ILE A 59 -14.30 5.98 -7.62
C ILE A 59 -15.29 6.17 -8.78
N LYS A 60 -15.54 7.41 -9.20
CA LYS A 60 -16.43 7.72 -10.33
C LYS A 60 -15.72 7.71 -11.69
N SER A 61 -14.39 7.57 -11.75
CA SER A 61 -13.68 7.59 -13.03
C SER A 61 -14.05 6.39 -13.90
N ALA A 62 -14.15 6.61 -15.21
CA ALA A 62 -14.51 5.60 -16.20
C ALA A 62 -13.54 4.40 -16.19
N ASP A 63 -12.24 4.68 -16.03
CA ASP A 63 -11.16 3.67 -15.99
C ASP A 63 -11.38 2.55 -14.98
N ARG A 64 -12.20 2.77 -13.94
CA ARG A 64 -12.47 1.74 -12.92
C ARG A 64 -13.37 0.62 -13.43
N GLU A 65 -14.19 0.88 -14.45
CA GLU A 65 -15.08 -0.13 -15.05
C GLU A 65 -14.28 -1.25 -15.70
N ASN A 66 -13.30 -0.86 -16.51
CA ASN A 66 -12.50 -1.75 -17.34
C ASN A 66 -11.68 -2.74 -16.50
N PHE A 67 -11.49 -2.45 -15.21
CA PHE A 67 -10.75 -3.29 -14.27
C PHE A 67 -11.62 -3.87 -13.14
N GLY A 68 -12.96 -3.81 -13.25
CA GLY A 68 -13.88 -4.36 -12.23
C GLY A 68 -13.75 -3.70 -10.85
N LYS A 69 -13.27 -2.46 -10.79
CA LYS A 69 -12.97 -1.77 -9.52
C LYS A 69 -14.22 -1.13 -8.92
N LEU A 70 -14.24 -1.01 -7.59
CA LEU A 70 -15.34 -0.42 -6.82
C LEU A 70 -15.74 0.98 -7.34
N LYS A 71 -17.03 1.15 -7.69
CA LYS A 71 -17.66 2.44 -8.08
C LYS A 71 -18.74 2.95 -7.13
N SER A 72 -19.29 2.09 -6.27
CA SER A 72 -20.40 2.46 -5.39
C SER A 72 -19.94 3.32 -4.23
N LYS A 73 -20.43 4.57 -4.20
CA LYS A 73 -20.24 5.51 -3.08
C LYS A 73 -20.70 4.91 -1.75
N ASN A 74 -21.84 4.22 -1.75
CA ASN A 74 -22.41 3.62 -0.54
C ASN A 74 -21.56 2.46 -0.04
N ARG A 75 -21.06 1.62 -0.96
CA ARG A 75 -20.16 0.52 -0.60
C ARG A 75 -18.80 1.04 -0.12
N LEU A 76 -18.25 2.09 -0.72
CA LEU A 76 -17.05 2.75 -0.19
C LEU A 76 -17.29 3.33 1.21
N LYS A 77 -18.42 4.01 1.44
CA LYS A 77 -18.80 4.48 2.79
C LYS A 77 -18.82 3.33 3.79
N LYS A 78 -19.49 2.23 3.47
CA LYS A 78 -19.56 1.05 4.33
C LYS A 78 -18.16 0.51 4.66
N ILE A 79 -17.29 0.34 3.65
CA ILE A 79 -15.91 -0.11 3.85
C ILE A 79 -15.13 0.83 4.78
N LEU A 80 -15.25 2.15 4.60
CA LEU A 80 -14.56 3.14 5.43
C LEU A 80 -15.10 3.24 6.87
N THR A 81 -16.27 2.67 7.15
CA THR A 81 -16.85 2.56 8.49
C THR A 81 -16.50 1.22 9.13
N GLU A 82 -16.44 0.15 8.34
CA GLU A 82 -16.20 -1.22 8.80
C GLU A 82 -14.71 -1.51 9.05
N TYR A 83 -13.82 -0.90 8.26
CA TYR A 83 -12.39 -1.15 8.33
C TYR A 83 -11.60 0.13 8.63
N ASP A 84 -10.58 0.01 9.47
CA ASP A 84 -9.56 1.04 9.63
C ASP A 84 -8.49 0.88 8.54
N LEU A 85 -8.59 1.72 7.51
CA LEU A 85 -7.67 1.74 6.36
C LEU A 85 -6.61 2.85 6.46
N PHE A 86 -6.58 3.60 7.56
CA PHE A 86 -5.74 4.79 7.71
C PHE A 86 -4.68 4.63 8.79
N SER A 87 -4.86 3.72 9.75
CA SER A 87 -3.80 3.40 10.70
C SER A 87 -2.63 2.70 9.99
N PRO A 88 -1.38 3.09 10.29
CA PRO A 88 -0.20 2.40 9.79
C PRO A 88 -0.01 1.06 10.50
N VAL A 89 0.91 0.24 9.99
CA VAL A 89 1.26 -1.05 10.63
C VAL A 89 1.93 -0.77 11.99
N PRO A 90 1.37 -1.21 13.13
CA PRO A 90 1.90 -0.87 14.43
C PRO A 90 3.32 -1.41 14.65
N LYS A 91 4.15 -0.60 15.31
CA LYS A 91 5.53 -0.94 15.71
C LYS A 91 6.47 -1.23 14.52
N LEU A 92 6.06 -0.94 13.29
CA LEU A 92 6.92 -0.97 12.12
C LEU A 92 7.06 0.43 11.54
N GLN A 93 8.29 0.84 11.26
CA GLN A 93 8.54 2.11 10.59
C GLN A 93 8.03 2.03 9.16
N SER A 94 7.18 2.98 8.79
CA SER A 94 6.66 3.13 7.43
C SER A 94 6.79 4.58 6.98
N LEU A 95 7.10 4.78 5.70
CA LEU A 95 6.99 6.07 5.05
C LEU A 95 5.51 6.34 4.77
N GLN A 96 4.94 7.31 5.49
CA GLN A 96 3.55 7.71 5.33
C GLN A 96 3.46 8.94 4.42
N ILE A 97 2.66 8.85 3.36
CA ILE A 97 2.49 9.92 2.39
C ILE A 97 1.01 10.17 2.16
N ASP A 98 0.54 11.35 2.54
CA ASP A 98 -0.71 11.91 2.03
C ASP A 98 -0.51 12.35 0.57
N ASN A 99 -1.19 11.65 -0.35
CA ASN A 99 -1.13 11.90 -1.78
C ASN A 99 -2.35 12.65 -2.33
N THR A 100 -3.19 13.25 -1.48
CA THR A 100 -4.39 14.00 -1.89
C THR A 100 -4.13 14.96 -3.04
N LYS A 101 -3.05 15.76 -2.92
CA LYS A 101 -2.67 16.80 -3.89
C LYS A 101 -1.33 16.52 -4.60
N LYS A 102 -0.87 15.26 -4.60
CA LYS A 102 0.44 14.88 -5.19
C LYS A 102 0.21 13.95 -6.37
N SER A 103 0.94 14.18 -7.47
CA SER A 103 0.92 13.26 -8.62
C SER A 103 1.64 11.95 -8.27
N ALA A 104 1.27 10.87 -8.96
CA ALA A 104 1.93 9.57 -8.80
C ALA A 104 3.44 9.66 -9.02
N LYS A 105 3.88 10.43 -10.03
CA LYS A 105 5.31 10.69 -10.32
C LYS A 105 6.02 11.37 -9.15
N ARG A 106 5.37 12.33 -8.48
CA ARG A 106 5.93 13.00 -7.30
C ARG A 106 6.05 12.04 -6.12
N VAL A 107 5.02 11.24 -5.87
CA VAL A 107 5.01 10.24 -4.78
C VAL A 107 6.10 9.19 -5.00
N ALA A 108 6.24 8.67 -6.23
CA ALA A 108 7.28 7.69 -6.57
C ALA A 108 8.69 8.21 -6.26
N ARG A 109 8.99 9.47 -6.62
CA ARG A 109 10.26 10.11 -6.29
C ARG A 109 10.47 10.27 -4.78
N MET A 110 9.43 10.61 -4.03
CA MET A 110 9.52 10.68 -2.56
C MET A 110 9.91 9.33 -1.95
N ILE A 111 9.29 8.24 -2.41
CA ILE A 111 9.61 6.87 -1.96
C ILE A 111 11.06 6.52 -2.34
N GLN A 112 11.45 6.77 -3.59
CA GLN A 112 12.80 6.52 -4.07
C GLN A 112 13.86 7.26 -3.24
N SER A 113 13.67 8.56 -3.02
CA SER A 113 14.59 9.38 -2.23
C SER A 113 14.68 8.95 -0.77
N HIS A 114 13.54 8.64 -0.13
CA HIS A 114 13.51 8.26 1.29
C HIS A 114 14.26 6.95 1.55
N TYR A 115 14.06 5.94 0.69
CA TYR A 115 14.70 4.63 0.84
C TYR A 115 16.02 4.49 0.07
N LYS A 116 16.45 5.54 -0.64
CA LYS A 116 17.66 5.57 -1.48
C LYS A 116 17.67 4.43 -2.51
N LEU A 117 16.51 4.19 -3.12
CA LEU A 117 16.34 3.16 -4.14
C LEU A 117 16.99 3.64 -5.46
N LYS A 118 17.71 2.74 -6.13
CA LYS A 118 18.38 3.01 -7.41
C LYS A 118 17.42 2.81 -8.57
#